data_AF-A0A415ZGZ7-F1
#
_entry.id   AF-A0A415ZGZ7-F1
#
_cell.length_a   1.000
_cell.length_b   1.000
_cell.length_c   1.000
_cell.angle_alpha   90.00
_cell.angle_beta   90.00
_cell.angle_gamma   90.00
#
_symmetry.space_group_name_H-M   'P 1'
#
loop_
_entity.id
_entity.type
_entity.pdbx_description
1 polymer ?
#
loop_
_entity_poly.entity_id
_entity_poly.type
_entity_poly.pdbx_seq_one_letter_code
_entity_poly.pdbx_strand_id
1 'polypeptide(L)'
;MARLDVKTQDPERYAQVKAEQEELKLQFSMAAFGTSVARLCPYCEHKIEILYRGEHGPSRAKCPNCGEEVVFPPIAFRLHTA
;
A
#
# COMPACT_ATOMS: atom_id res chain seq x y z
N MET A 1 -14.18 -11.12 15.57
CA MET A 1 -13.01 -10.60 16.31
C MET A 1 -13.35 -9.21 16.81
N ALA A 2 -13.08 -8.89 18.08
CA ALA A 2 -13.29 -7.54 18.60
C ALA A 2 -12.34 -6.57 17.87
N ARG A 3 -12.82 -5.36 17.57
CA ARG A 3 -11.98 -4.31 16.98
C ARG A 3 -10.91 -3.92 17.99
N LEU A 4 -9.64 -4.03 17.61
CA LEU A 4 -8.52 -3.51 18.40
C LEU A 4 -8.54 -1.98 18.37
N ASP A 5 -8.65 -1.37 19.54
CA ASP A 5 -8.46 0.07 19.69
C ASP A 5 -7.01 0.36 20.05
N VAL A 6 -6.18 0.47 19.01
CA VAL A 6 -4.72 0.65 19.13
C VAL A 6 -4.36 1.98 19.81
N LYS A 7 -5.25 2.98 19.75
CA LYS A 7 -5.01 4.30 20.36
C LYS A 7 -5.10 4.27 21.87
N THR A 8 -5.99 3.44 22.42
CA THR A 8 -6.24 3.37 23.87
C THR A 8 -5.37 2.33 24.56
N GLN A 9 -4.93 1.29 23.84
CA GLN A 9 -4.04 0.28 24.39
C GLN A 9 -2.59 0.78 24.58
N ASP A 10 -2.07 1.57 23.65
CA ASP A 10 -0.70 2.09 23.70
C ASP A 10 -0.59 3.46 22.99
N PRO A 11 -0.91 4.56 23.70
CA PRO A 11 -0.96 5.90 23.13
C PRO A 11 0.41 6.41 22.64
N GLU A 12 1.49 6.07 23.34
CA GLU A 12 2.85 6.51 23.00
C GLU A 12 3.31 5.86 21.70
N ARG A 13 3.17 4.54 21.59
CA ARG A 13 3.48 3.82 20.34
C ARG A 13 2.60 4.28 19.19
N TYR A 14 1.31 4.53 19.45
CA TYR A 14 0.41 5.05 18.42
C TYR A 14 0.91 6.41 17.90
N ALA A 15 1.33 7.32 18.78
CA ALA A 15 1.85 8.63 18.39
C ALA A 15 3.13 8.51 17.55
N GLN A 16 4.06 7.65 17.97
CA GLN A 16 5.30 7.38 17.22
C GLN A 16 5.01 6.84 15.82
N VAL A 17 4.22 5.76 15.71
CA VAL A 17 3.86 5.16 14.42
C VAL A 17 3.13 6.16 13.54
N LYS A 18 2.24 6.99 14.13
CA LYS A 18 1.53 8.02 13.38
C LYS A 18 2.50 9.03 12.75
N ALA A 19 3.49 9.51 13.49
CA ALA A 19 4.51 10.43 12.98
C ALA A 19 5.31 9.80 11.83
N GLU A 20 5.77 8.55 11.99
CA GLU A 20 6.49 7.81 10.94
C GLU A 20 5.63 7.64 9.67
N GLN A 21 4.34 7.34 9.83
CA GLN A 21 3.42 7.20 8.69
C GLN A 21 3.14 8.53 7.99
N GLU A 22 3.10 9.65 8.71
CA GLU A 22 2.98 10.99 8.11
C GLU A 22 4.23 11.34 7.30
N GLU A 23 5.42 11.03 7.81
CA GLU A 23 6.68 11.21 7.07
C GLU A 23 6.72 10.37 5.79
N LEU A 24 6.37 9.08 5.85
CA LEU A 24 6.31 8.22 4.67
C LEU A 24 5.33 8.74 3.61
N LYS A 25 4.16 9.25 4.02
CA LYS A 25 3.19 9.84 3.10
C LYS A 25 3.73 11.08 2.39
N LEU A 26 4.54 11.88 3.08
CA LEU A 26 5.19 13.05 2.48
C LEU A 26 6.27 12.61 1.50
N GLN A 27 7.14 11.67 1.90
CA GLN A 27 8.22 11.12 1.08
C GLN A 27 7.70 10.50 -0.22
N PHE A 28 6.59 9.75 -0.17
CA PHE A 28 5.99 9.09 -1.34
C PHE A 28 4.79 9.84 -1.91
N SER A 29 4.59 11.10 -1.52
CA SER A 29 3.52 11.93 -2.08
C SER A 29 3.68 12.04 -3.61
N MET A 30 2.57 12.26 -4.31
CA MET A 30 2.58 12.38 -5.77
C MET A 30 3.52 13.50 -6.26
N ALA A 31 3.74 14.53 -5.43
CA ALA A 31 4.68 15.61 -5.70
C ALA A 31 6.16 15.17 -5.69
N ALA A 32 6.51 14.13 -4.93
CA ALA A 32 7.88 13.65 -4.78
C ALA A 32 8.26 12.50 -5.73
N PHE A 33 7.34 11.57 -6.02
CA PHE A 33 7.65 10.36 -6.81
C PHE A 33 6.92 10.23 -8.15
N GLY A 34 5.91 11.09 -8.41
CA GLY A 34 5.27 11.30 -9.71
C GLY A 34 4.51 10.12 -10.33
N THR A 35 4.65 8.89 -9.83
CA THR A 35 4.06 7.69 -10.45
C THR A 35 3.65 6.68 -9.40
N SER A 36 2.39 6.25 -9.45
CA SER A 36 1.86 5.10 -8.69
C SER A 36 1.03 4.21 -9.62
N VAL A 37 0.87 2.94 -9.24
CA VAL A 37 0.01 2.01 -9.96
C VAL A 37 -0.95 1.33 -8.97
N ALA A 38 -2.20 1.17 -9.38
CA ALA A 38 -3.17 0.42 -8.60
C ALA A 38 -3.15 -1.05 -9.04
N ARG A 39 -3.08 -1.97 -8.09
CA ARG A 39 -3.36 -3.39 -8.33
C ARG A 39 -4.85 -3.61 -8.18
N LEU A 40 -5.51 -3.92 -9.29
CA LEU A 40 -6.93 -4.23 -9.36
C LEU A 40 -7.15 -5.73 -9.33
N CYS A 41 -8.21 -6.18 -8.66
CA CYS A 41 -8.63 -7.57 -8.72
C CYS A 41 -9.03 -7.92 -10.16
N PRO A 42 -8.46 -8.96 -10.80
CA PRO A 42 -8.80 -9.33 -12.17
C PRO A 42 -10.22 -9.91 -12.30
N TYR A 43 -10.82 -10.35 -11.20
CA TYR A 43 -12.17 -10.92 -11.19
C TYR A 43 -13.29 -9.89 -11.06
N CYS A 44 -13.05 -8.83 -10.28
CA CYS A 44 -14.11 -7.86 -9.94
C CYS A 44 -13.67 -6.38 -10.01
N GLU A 45 -12.48 -6.12 -10.54
CA GLU A 45 -11.88 -4.80 -10.73
C GLU A 45 -11.70 -3.95 -9.46
N HIS A 46 -11.98 -4.53 -8.29
CA HIS A 46 -11.79 -3.86 -7.01
C HIS A 46 -10.32 -3.52 -6.77
N LYS A 47 -10.04 -2.26 -6.40
CA LYS A 47 -8.70 -1.80 -6.04
C LYS A 47 -8.24 -2.47 -4.75
N ILE A 48 -7.18 -3.27 -4.85
CA ILE A 48 -6.59 -3.99 -3.72
C ILE A 48 -5.53 -3.13 -3.03
N GLU A 49 -4.59 -2.57 -3.79
CA GLU A 49 -3.51 -1.75 -3.25
C GLU A 49 -3.01 -0.71 -4.25
N ILE A 50 -2.29 0.30 -3.74
CA ILE A 50 -1.56 1.29 -4.54
C ILE A 50 -0.08 1.08 -4.28
N LEU A 51 0.67 0.83 -5.35
CA LEU A 51 2.12 0.77 -5.32
C LEU A 51 2.70 2.11 -5.73
N TYR A 52 3.59 2.65 -4.92
CA TYR A 52 4.41 3.80 -5.28
C TYR A 52 5.59 3.36 -6.16
N ARG A 53 6.15 4.29 -6.92
CA ARG A 53 7.32 4.05 -7.78
C ARG A 53 8.45 3.36 -7.02
N GLY A 54 8.92 2.23 -7.58
CA GLY A 54 9.97 1.39 -6.99
C GLY A 54 10.08 0.05 -7.72
N GLU A 55 10.73 -0.92 -7.10
CA GLU A 55 10.79 -2.31 -7.58
C GLU A 55 9.92 -3.20 -6.68
N HIS A 56 8.99 -3.92 -7.28
CA HIS A 56 8.03 -4.76 -6.57
C HIS A 56 8.10 -6.19 -7.08
N GLY A 57 8.32 -7.14 -6.18
CA GLY A 57 8.27 -8.57 -6.49
C GLY A 57 6.85 -9.07 -6.79
N PRO A 58 6.72 -10.36 -7.18
CA PRO A 58 5.42 -11.01 -7.25
C PRO A 58 4.75 -11.02 -5.87
N SER A 59 3.43 -10.90 -5.84
CA SER A 59 2.68 -10.92 -4.58
C SER A 59 1.40 -11.72 -4.71
N ARG A 60 0.84 -12.11 -3.57
CA ARG A 60 -0.45 -12.76 -3.44
C ARG A 60 -1.31 -11.95 -2.48
N ALA A 61 -2.57 -11.74 -2.82
CA ALA A 61 -3.53 -11.06 -1.97
C ALA A 61 -4.92 -11.70 -2.08
N LYS A 62 -5.66 -11.73 -0.97
CA LYS A 62 -7.08 -12.06 -0.99
C LYS A 62 -7.88 -10.78 -1.24
N CYS A 63 -8.74 -10.77 -2.25
CA CYS A 63 -9.56 -9.62 -2.55
C CYS A 63 -10.56 -9.38 -1.40
N PRO A 64 -10.58 -8.19 -0.78
CA PRO A 64 -11.52 -7.89 0.30
C PRO A 64 -12.98 -7.77 -0.19
N ASN A 65 -13.19 -7.61 -1.50
CA ASN A 65 -14.52 -7.47 -2.09
C ASN A 65 -15.13 -8.82 -2.48
N CYS A 66 -14.48 -9.58 -3.37
CA CYS A 66 -15.02 -10.86 -3.86
C CYS A 66 -14.50 -12.11 -3.13
N GLY A 67 -13.48 -11.97 -2.28
CA GLY A 67 -12.91 -13.09 -1.53
C GLY A 67 -11.92 -13.97 -2.30
N GLU A 68 -11.77 -13.77 -3.61
CA GLU A 68 -10.84 -14.55 -4.44
C GLU A 68 -9.38 -14.29 -4.11
N GLU A 69 -8.56 -15.31 -4.32
CA GLU A 69 -7.11 -15.22 -4.22
C GLU A 69 -6.51 -14.76 -5.55
N VAL A 70 -5.70 -13.71 -5.51
CA VAL A 70 -5.10 -13.09 -6.69
C VAL A 70 -3.58 -13.13 -6.56
N VAL A 71 -2.90 -13.50 -7.65
CA VAL A 71 -1.44 -13.40 -7.76
C VAL A 71 -1.10 -12.28 -8.73
N PHE A 72 -0.28 -11.34 -8.29
CA PHE A 72 0.21 -10.23 -9.11
C PHE A 72 1.62 -10.50 -9.60
N PRO A 73 1.92 -10.21 -10.88
CA PRO A 73 3.29 -10.28 -11.37
C PRO A 73 4.17 -9.19 -10.71
N PRO A 74 5.51 -9.34 -10.79
CA PRO A 74 6.42 -8.27 -10.41
C PRO A 74 6.18 -7.01 -11.27
N ILE A 75 6.42 -5.84 -10.67
CA ILE A 75 6.27 -4.54 -11.33
C ILE A 75 7.56 -3.75 -11.10
N ALA A 76 8.16 -3.30 -12.20
CA ALA A 76 9.27 -2.36 -12.18
C ALA A 76 8.82 -1.05 -12.85
N PHE A 77 8.95 0.05 -12.13
CA PHE A 77 8.72 1.37 -12.70
C PHE A 77 9.93 1.77 -13.53
N ARG A 78 9.72 2.31 -14.74
CA ARG A 78 10.85 2.84 -15.53
C ARG A 78 11.47 4.01 -14.77
N LEU A 79 12.69 3.80 -14.27
CA LEU A 79 13.49 4.86 -13.70
C LEU A 79 14.14 5.62 -14.86
N HIS A 80 13.52 6.71 -15.28
CA HIS A 80 14.25 7.69 -16.08
C HIS A 80 15.28 8.35 -15.16
N THR A 81 16.53 7.93 -15.27
CA THR A 81 17.69 8.69 -14.78
C THR A 81 17.81 9.92 -15.66
N ALA A 82 17.56 11.10 -15.09
CA ALA A 82 17.98 12.36 -15.69
C ALA A 82 19.47 12.59 -15.39
#